data_AF-A0AAV7BWV2-F1
#
_entry.id   AF-A0AAV7BWV2-F1
#
_cell.length_a   1.000
_cell.length_b   1.000
_cell.length_c   1.000
_cell.angle_alpha   90.00
_cell.angle_beta   90.00
_cell.angle_gamma   90.00
#
_symmetry.space_group_name_H-M   'P 1'
#
loop_
_entity.id
_entity.type
_entity.pdbx_description
1 polymer ?
#
loop_
_entity_poly.entity_id
_entity_poly.type
_entity_poly.pdbx_seq_one_letter_code
_entity_poly.pdbx_strand_id
1 'polypeptide(L)'
;MVLRRSCQRLLSAASGTGRHRTDRLIQSSRPGRDLCPEPHRAAEQGRTMMAEEELESDRLQNLLESDDKDEECLTSTNQYPKEAVRIRQNSTRSSRSSDSSRSSRKSFKLDVRLEEDVTKSVRGKNGTFVNPWSTWKMPTYRNAVKWALTEKNNSNIPSSKEELDRELPVIEPYFVQHPELTGKTKNGIRITWLGHASVMVEMDDLVFLTDPIFSQRASPFNFAGPKRFRGPPCAIDQLPKIDAVVISHTHYDHLDYNTVLGLNARFGTELRWFVPLGLLNWMQSCGCENVIELDWWEQNCVPGHDEVTFVFTPCQHWCKRTPFDDNKVLWGSWSVLGPSNRFYFAGDTAYCAAFEQIGKRFGPFDVAAIPIGAYEPRYGLRFQNNVEHA
;
A
#
# COMPACT_ATOMS: atom_id res chain seq x y z
N MET A 1 -8.71 16.80 13.47
CA MET A 1 -8.54 17.85 14.51
C MET A 1 -7.28 18.64 14.19
N VAL A 2 -7.39 19.91 13.77
CA VAL A 2 -6.24 20.69 13.24
C VAL A 2 -5.51 21.43 14.36
N LEU A 3 -4.27 21.05 14.69
CA LEU A 3 -3.42 21.82 15.59
C LEU A 3 -2.74 22.99 14.86
N ARG A 4 -3.35 24.18 14.92
CA ARG A 4 -2.57 25.42 14.86
C ARG A 4 -1.95 25.68 16.23
N ARG A 5 -0.64 25.89 16.31
CA ARG A 5 0.01 26.55 17.45
C ARG A 5 0.78 27.77 16.98
N SER A 6 0.13 28.92 17.04
CA SER A 6 0.84 30.19 17.25
C SER A 6 1.33 30.24 18.69
N CYS A 7 2.59 30.58 18.90
CA CYS A 7 3.06 31.01 20.21
C CYS A 7 4.02 32.19 20.02
N GLN A 8 3.83 33.25 20.80
CA GLN A 8 4.55 34.52 20.68
C GLN A 8 4.84 35.02 22.10
N ARG A 9 5.98 35.73 22.25
CA ARG A 9 6.47 36.40 23.48
C ARG A 9 7.18 35.49 24.50
N LEU A 10 8.14 35.96 25.30
CA LEU A 10 9.09 37.11 25.27
C LEU A 10 10.09 36.91 26.44
N LEU A 11 11.34 37.35 26.30
CA LEU A 11 12.29 37.72 27.40
C LEU A 11 12.77 36.55 28.32
N SER A 12 13.93 36.59 28.98
CA SER A 12 15.02 37.60 29.09
C SER A 12 16.39 36.94 29.33
N ALA A 13 17.47 37.72 29.22
CA ALA A 13 18.87 37.29 29.29
C ALA A 13 19.40 36.93 30.69
N ALA A 14 20.50 36.16 30.72
CA ALA A 14 21.55 36.24 31.74
C ALA A 14 22.92 35.90 31.12
N SER A 15 23.91 36.74 31.38
CA SER A 15 25.30 36.60 30.90
C SER A 15 26.21 35.90 31.94
N GLY A 16 27.16 35.08 31.49
CA GLY A 16 28.18 34.49 32.36
C GLY A 16 29.48 34.18 31.60
N THR A 17 30.58 34.84 31.97
CA THR A 17 31.89 34.78 31.30
C THR A 17 32.80 33.69 31.87
N GLY A 18 33.61 33.05 31.03
CA GLY A 18 34.70 32.18 31.49
C GLY A 18 35.77 31.95 30.42
N ARG A 19 36.88 32.71 30.47
CA ARG A 19 38.11 32.42 29.71
C ARG A 19 39.03 31.53 30.55
N HIS A 20 39.67 30.54 29.93
CA HIS A 20 41.10 30.28 30.18
C HIS A 20 41.79 29.74 28.92
N ARG A 21 43.09 30.02 28.81
CA ARG A 21 43.92 29.82 27.62
C ARG A 21 45.37 29.60 28.05
N THR A 22 45.97 28.48 27.63
CA THR A 22 47.41 28.24 27.52
C THR A 22 47.58 27.17 26.41
N ASP A 23 48.27 27.42 25.28
CA ASP A 23 49.74 27.52 25.10
C ASP A 23 50.45 26.23 25.60
N ARG A 24 51.33 25.53 24.86
CA ARG A 24 52.18 25.88 23.68
C ARG A 24 52.87 24.63 23.07
N LEU A 25 53.17 24.65 21.75
CA LEU A 25 54.41 24.13 21.06
C LEU A 25 54.74 22.60 21.24
N ILE A 26 55.59 21.86 20.49
CA ILE A 26 56.47 21.98 19.30
C ILE A 26 56.67 20.52 18.76
N GLN A 27 57.08 20.14 17.53
CA GLN A 27 57.68 20.83 16.38
C GLN A 27 57.24 20.19 15.02
N SER A 28 58.18 19.79 14.14
CA SER A 28 58.01 19.29 12.77
C SER A 28 58.98 18.15 12.42
N SER A 29 58.61 17.24 11.48
CA SER A 29 59.53 16.57 10.53
C SER A 29 58.80 15.87 9.37
N ARG A 30 59.45 15.82 8.21
CA ARG A 30 59.13 15.12 6.93
C ARG A 30 60.48 14.73 6.28
N PRO A 31 60.56 13.92 5.21
CA PRO A 31 59.64 12.90 4.68
C PRO A 31 60.35 11.53 4.42
N GLY A 32 59.58 10.51 4.01
CA GLY A 32 60.10 9.28 3.39
C GLY A 32 59.30 8.95 2.11
N ARG A 33 59.96 8.38 1.10
CA ARG A 33 59.33 7.94 -0.17
C ARG A 33 58.95 6.46 -0.05
N ASP A 34 57.91 6.00 -0.76
CA ASP A 34 58.09 5.11 -1.92
C ASP A 34 56.78 4.57 -2.55
N LEU A 35 56.83 4.47 -3.89
CA LEU A 35 56.15 3.52 -4.80
C LEU A 35 54.60 3.43 -4.86
N CYS A 36 54.07 3.84 -6.02
CA CYS A 36 52.74 3.45 -6.53
C CYS A 36 52.75 2.07 -7.20
N PRO A 37 51.58 1.40 -7.29
CA PRO A 37 51.23 0.53 -8.41
C PRO A 37 50.10 1.11 -9.30
N GLU A 38 50.18 0.83 -10.60
CA GLU A 38 49.17 1.20 -11.63
C GLU A 38 47.87 0.36 -11.55
N PRO A 39 46.74 0.81 -12.14
CA PRO A 39 45.44 0.18 -12.00
C PRO A 39 45.09 -0.79 -13.15
N HIS A 40 44.93 -2.08 -12.85
CA HIS A 40 44.34 -3.06 -13.78
C HIS A 40 43.29 -3.95 -13.08
N ARG A 41 42.05 -3.44 -12.97
CA ARG A 41 40.77 -4.19 -12.91
C ARG A 41 39.59 -3.24 -12.66
N ALA A 42 39.03 -2.68 -13.73
CA ALA A 42 37.77 -1.90 -13.68
C ALA A 42 36.94 -1.98 -14.98
N ALA A 43 37.51 -2.46 -16.09
CA ALA A 43 36.87 -2.41 -17.41
C ALA A 43 35.94 -3.60 -17.74
N GLU A 44 35.98 -4.71 -16.99
CA GLU A 44 35.14 -5.88 -17.26
C GLU A 44 33.77 -5.82 -16.55
N GLN A 45 33.71 -5.36 -15.29
CA GLN A 45 32.45 -5.27 -14.55
C GLN A 45 31.47 -4.24 -15.14
N GLY A 46 31.98 -3.16 -15.74
CA GLY A 46 31.15 -2.15 -16.42
C GLY A 46 30.52 -2.61 -17.73
N ARG A 47 31.01 -3.70 -18.34
CA ARG A 47 30.41 -4.28 -19.57
C ARG A 47 29.32 -5.30 -19.27
N THR A 48 29.41 -6.01 -18.15
CA THR A 48 28.38 -7.00 -17.76
C THR A 48 27.08 -6.32 -17.34
N MET A 49 27.15 -5.24 -16.54
CA MET A 49 25.94 -4.49 -16.15
C MET A 49 25.20 -3.87 -17.34
N MET A 50 25.92 -3.22 -18.27
CA MET A 50 25.30 -2.62 -19.47
C MET A 50 24.58 -3.68 -20.33
N ALA A 51 25.12 -4.89 -20.42
CA ALA A 51 24.52 -5.99 -21.18
C ALA A 51 23.29 -6.60 -20.48
N GLU A 52 23.24 -6.58 -19.14
CA GLU A 52 22.06 -6.97 -18.37
C GLU A 52 20.96 -5.89 -18.45
N GLU A 53 21.32 -4.59 -18.40
CA GLU A 53 20.39 -3.46 -18.57
C GLU A 53 19.77 -3.41 -19.98
N GLU A 54 20.56 -3.66 -21.05
CA GLU A 54 20.02 -3.77 -22.41
C GLU A 54 19.05 -4.95 -22.54
N LEU A 55 19.40 -6.14 -22.03
CA LEU A 55 18.52 -7.34 -22.06
C LEU A 55 17.21 -7.14 -21.29
N GLU A 56 17.24 -6.40 -20.18
CA GLU A 56 16.06 -6.11 -19.36
C GLU A 56 15.15 -5.07 -20.04
N SER A 57 15.73 -4.09 -20.74
CA SER A 57 14.98 -3.14 -21.57
C SER A 57 14.29 -3.82 -22.76
N ASP A 58 14.99 -4.70 -23.47
CA ASP A 58 14.42 -5.48 -24.59
C ASP A 58 13.30 -6.41 -24.11
N ARG A 59 13.41 -7.00 -22.91
CA ARG A 59 12.33 -7.82 -22.32
C ARG A 59 11.08 -7.00 -22.01
N LEU A 60 11.25 -5.82 -21.41
CA LEU A 60 10.13 -4.90 -21.16
C LEU A 60 9.47 -4.42 -22.45
N GLN A 61 10.26 -4.19 -23.50
CA GLN A 61 9.73 -3.74 -24.79
C GLN A 61 9.00 -4.86 -25.55
N ASN A 62 9.53 -6.10 -25.54
CA ASN A 62 8.84 -7.26 -26.11
C ASN A 62 7.51 -7.60 -25.37
N LEU A 63 7.45 -7.39 -24.06
CA LEU A 63 6.20 -7.54 -23.27
C LEU A 63 5.15 -6.47 -23.59
N LEU A 64 5.55 -5.30 -24.13
CA LEU A 64 4.63 -4.26 -24.59
C LEU A 64 4.15 -4.47 -26.03
N GLU A 65 4.88 -5.25 -26.84
CA GLU A 65 4.53 -5.56 -28.23
C GLU A 65 3.75 -6.88 -28.40
N SER A 66 3.73 -7.76 -27.38
CA SER A 66 3.02 -9.05 -27.44
C SER A 66 1.49 -8.96 -27.25
N ASP A 67 0.95 -7.84 -26.77
CA ASP A 67 -0.49 -7.67 -26.49
C ASP A 67 -1.34 -7.37 -27.75
N ASP A 68 -0.72 -7.13 -28.91
CA ASP A 68 -1.40 -6.64 -30.14
C ASP A 68 -1.69 -7.73 -31.19
N LYS A 69 -1.56 -9.02 -30.84
CA LYS A 69 -1.92 -10.16 -31.72
C LYS A 69 -2.54 -11.31 -30.94
N ASP A 70 -3.88 -11.36 -30.94
CA ASP A 70 -4.69 -12.54 -31.32
C ASP A 70 -6.17 -12.32 -30.92
N GLU A 71 -6.92 -11.56 -31.71
CA GLU A 71 -8.38 -11.70 -31.77
C GLU A 71 -8.76 -12.58 -32.96
N GLU A 72 -9.05 -13.86 -32.73
CA GLU A 72 -10.00 -14.58 -33.58
C GLU A 72 -10.85 -15.60 -32.80
N CYS A 73 -12.11 -15.73 -33.20
CA CYS A 73 -13.18 -16.32 -32.42
C CYS A 73 -13.18 -17.86 -32.48
N LEU A 74 -13.15 -18.53 -31.32
CA LEU A 74 -13.57 -19.92 -31.20
C LEU A 74 -14.51 -20.14 -30.01
N THR A 75 -15.78 -20.37 -30.33
CA THR A 75 -16.79 -20.86 -29.39
C THR A 75 -16.50 -22.30 -28.97
N SER A 76 -16.08 -22.51 -27.72
CA SER A 76 -16.08 -23.84 -27.10
C SER A 76 -16.39 -23.78 -25.61
N THR A 77 -17.42 -24.52 -25.21
CA THR A 77 -17.88 -24.63 -23.83
C THR A 77 -16.85 -25.35 -22.96
N ASN A 78 -16.37 -24.72 -21.89
CA ASN A 78 -15.61 -25.41 -20.85
C ASN A 78 -16.12 -25.04 -19.45
N GLN A 79 -16.83 -25.97 -18.82
CA GLN A 79 -17.27 -25.90 -17.42
C GLN A 79 -16.23 -26.57 -16.53
N TYR A 80 -15.53 -25.81 -15.68
CA TYR A 80 -14.75 -26.35 -14.56
C TYR A 80 -14.96 -25.51 -13.29
N PRO A 81 -14.72 -26.08 -12.09
CA PRO A 81 -15.74 -26.04 -11.06
C PRO A 81 -15.68 -24.82 -10.15
N LYS A 82 -16.85 -24.24 -9.87
CA LYS A 82 -17.07 -23.43 -8.67
C LYS A 82 -17.04 -24.36 -7.46
N GLU A 83 -16.10 -24.16 -6.54
CA GLU A 83 -16.12 -24.82 -5.23
C GLU A 83 -17.28 -24.27 -4.38
N ALA A 84 -18.45 -24.85 -4.56
CA ALA A 84 -19.63 -24.55 -3.77
C ALA A 84 -19.49 -25.22 -2.39
N VAL A 85 -19.17 -24.43 -1.35
CA VAL A 85 -19.17 -24.86 0.05
C VAL A 85 -20.56 -25.37 0.45
N ARG A 86 -20.75 -26.69 0.41
CA ARG A 86 -22.00 -27.34 0.82
C ARG A 86 -22.14 -27.33 2.34
N ILE A 87 -22.97 -26.42 2.85
CA ILE A 87 -23.45 -26.46 4.23
C ILE A 87 -24.26 -27.75 4.43
N ARG A 88 -23.66 -28.75 5.10
CA ARG A 88 -24.35 -29.97 5.51
C ARG A 88 -25.35 -29.66 6.63
N GLN A 89 -26.64 -29.67 6.30
CA GLN A 89 -27.69 -29.82 7.31
C GLN A 89 -27.70 -31.29 7.79
N ASN A 90 -27.47 -31.51 9.08
CA ASN A 90 -27.64 -32.81 9.73
C ASN A 90 -28.77 -32.71 10.77
N SER A 91 -29.91 -33.33 10.49
CA SER A 91 -31.02 -33.47 11.42
C SER A 91 -30.96 -34.81 12.16
N THR A 92 -30.81 -34.77 13.49
CA THR A 92 -31.33 -35.75 14.49
C THR A 92 -30.99 -37.26 14.31
N ARG A 93 -30.60 -38.07 15.30
CA ARG A 93 -30.82 -38.03 16.76
C ARG A 93 -29.98 -39.15 17.41
N SER A 94 -29.26 -38.92 18.51
CA SER A 94 -29.30 -39.76 19.75
C SER A 94 -28.32 -39.22 20.79
N SER A 95 -28.45 -39.72 22.02
CA SER A 95 -27.94 -39.13 23.27
C SER A 95 -26.57 -39.65 23.73
N ARG A 96 -25.73 -38.79 24.32
CA ARG A 96 -25.40 -38.82 25.77
C ARG A 96 -24.54 -37.61 26.19
N SER A 97 -24.42 -37.41 27.49
CA SER A 97 -24.03 -36.17 28.19
C SER A 97 -22.58 -36.13 28.69
N SER A 98 -21.95 -34.95 28.65
CA SER A 98 -21.04 -34.44 29.72
C SER A 98 -20.60 -32.98 29.43
N ASP A 99 -20.35 -32.20 30.49
CA ASP A 99 -20.08 -30.76 30.46
C ASP A 99 -18.75 -30.32 29.81
N SER A 100 -18.76 -29.13 29.21
CA SER A 100 -17.72 -28.10 29.41
C SER A 100 -18.07 -26.73 28.76
N SER A 101 -17.81 -25.66 29.49
CA SER A 101 -17.58 -24.26 29.05
C SER A 101 -18.19 -23.79 27.71
N ARG A 102 -19.46 -23.35 27.76
CA ARG A 102 -20.04 -22.45 26.74
C ARG A 102 -19.43 -21.04 26.83
N SER A 103 -18.24 -20.85 26.27
CA SER A 103 -17.88 -19.52 25.73
C SER A 103 -18.73 -19.27 24.49
N SER A 104 -19.40 -18.11 24.41
CA SER A 104 -20.32 -17.83 23.31
C SER A 104 -19.55 -17.53 22.03
N ARG A 105 -19.44 -18.51 21.13
CA ARG A 105 -19.06 -18.28 19.73
C ARG A 105 -20.08 -17.35 19.08
N LYS A 106 -19.81 -16.04 19.08
CA LYS A 106 -20.49 -15.07 18.23
C LYS A 106 -19.92 -15.19 16.83
N SER A 107 -20.29 -16.23 16.09
CA SER A 107 -20.08 -16.20 14.64
C SER A 107 -20.81 -14.98 14.08
N PHE A 108 -20.09 -14.17 13.32
CA PHE A 108 -20.61 -12.91 12.78
C PHE A 108 -21.61 -13.22 11.66
N LYS A 109 -22.86 -13.54 12.02
CA LYS A 109 -23.95 -13.62 11.07
C LYS A 109 -24.26 -12.21 10.57
N LEU A 110 -23.74 -11.91 9.38
CA LEU A 110 -24.12 -10.75 8.59
C LEU A 110 -25.64 -10.76 8.42
N ASP A 111 -26.31 -9.68 8.82
CA ASP A 111 -27.76 -9.55 8.62
C ASP A 111 -27.99 -9.36 7.12
N VAL A 112 -28.72 -10.31 6.50
CA VAL A 112 -29.00 -10.34 5.05
C VAL A 112 -29.68 -9.05 4.59
N ARG A 113 -30.40 -8.35 5.48
CA ARG A 113 -31.01 -7.04 5.19
C ARG A 113 -29.99 -5.95 4.84
N LEU A 114 -28.72 -6.08 5.25
CA LEU A 114 -27.64 -5.15 4.92
C LEU A 114 -27.03 -5.38 3.52
N GLU A 115 -27.43 -6.43 2.79
CA GLU A 115 -26.95 -6.69 1.42
C GLU A 115 -27.70 -5.90 0.34
N GLU A 116 -28.90 -5.40 0.64
CA GLU A 116 -29.74 -4.66 -0.31
C GLU A 116 -29.41 -3.14 -0.36
N ASP A 117 -28.87 -2.58 0.73
CA ASP A 117 -28.63 -1.13 0.90
C ASP A 117 -27.20 -0.65 0.53
N VAL A 118 -26.35 -1.51 -0.02
CA VAL A 118 -24.94 -1.20 -0.31
C VAL A 118 -24.65 -0.90 -1.78
N THR A 119 -23.75 0.06 -2.04
CA THR A 119 -23.33 0.42 -3.41
C THR A 119 -22.48 -0.71 -4.01
N LYS A 120 -23.00 -1.41 -5.03
CA LYS A 120 -22.26 -2.47 -5.75
C LYS A 120 -21.34 -1.86 -6.82
N SER A 121 -20.33 -2.60 -7.25
CA SER A 121 -19.50 -2.20 -8.38
C SER A 121 -20.34 -2.16 -9.66
N VAL A 122 -19.94 -1.32 -10.62
CA VAL A 122 -20.65 -1.15 -11.89
C VAL A 122 -19.64 -1.15 -13.03
N ARG A 123 -19.94 -1.88 -14.10
CA ARG A 123 -19.17 -1.85 -15.35
C ARG A 123 -19.93 -1.09 -16.44
N GLY A 124 -19.20 -0.33 -17.24
CA GLY A 124 -19.71 0.35 -18.43
C GLY A 124 -19.95 -0.61 -19.60
N LYS A 125 -20.50 -0.09 -20.70
CA LYS A 125 -20.78 -0.88 -21.93
C LYS A 125 -19.52 -1.50 -22.57
N ASN A 126 -18.36 -0.92 -22.27
CA ASN A 126 -17.02 -1.35 -22.69
C ASN A 126 -16.33 -2.28 -21.67
N GLY A 127 -17.04 -2.77 -20.64
CA GLY A 127 -16.51 -3.69 -19.63
C GLY A 127 -15.66 -3.06 -18.52
N THR A 128 -15.19 -1.81 -18.68
CA THR A 128 -14.40 -1.10 -17.65
C THR A 128 -15.29 -0.68 -16.49
N PHE A 129 -14.73 -0.61 -15.28
CA PHE A 129 -15.44 -0.12 -14.11
C PHE A 129 -15.78 1.37 -14.21
N VAL A 130 -16.93 1.74 -13.66
CA VAL A 130 -17.42 3.12 -13.60
C VAL A 130 -17.73 3.49 -12.17
N ASN A 131 -17.41 4.73 -11.82
CA ASN A 131 -17.63 5.26 -10.50
C ASN A 131 -19.14 5.60 -10.32
N PRO A 132 -19.84 5.01 -9.33
CA PRO A 132 -21.31 5.05 -9.28
C PRO A 132 -21.89 6.32 -8.62
N TRP A 133 -21.10 7.10 -7.88
CA TRP A 133 -21.60 8.25 -7.14
C TRP A 133 -21.66 9.51 -8.01
N SER A 134 -22.75 10.28 -7.89
CA SER A 134 -22.94 11.56 -8.61
C SER A 134 -21.95 12.66 -8.23
N THR A 135 -21.21 12.46 -7.13
CA THR A 135 -20.05 13.24 -6.70
C THR A 135 -18.85 13.08 -7.62
N TRP A 136 -18.70 11.93 -8.30
CA TRP A 136 -17.62 11.70 -9.26
C TRP A 136 -17.78 12.56 -10.52
N LYS A 137 -16.68 13.16 -10.97
CA LYS A 137 -16.58 13.84 -12.26
C LYS A 137 -15.20 13.57 -12.84
N MET A 138 -15.17 12.97 -14.03
CA MET A 138 -13.92 12.80 -14.78
C MET A 138 -13.25 14.17 -14.99
N PRO A 139 -11.92 14.29 -14.75
CA PRO A 139 -11.16 15.46 -15.16
C PRO A 139 -11.31 15.70 -16.66
N THR A 140 -11.75 16.87 -17.07
CA THR A 140 -11.84 17.20 -18.50
C THR A 140 -10.44 17.43 -19.08
N TYR A 141 -10.25 17.14 -20.37
CA TYR A 141 -8.99 17.43 -21.07
C TYR A 141 -8.53 18.90 -20.89
N ARG A 142 -9.48 19.84 -20.90
CA ARG A 142 -9.23 21.26 -20.59
C ARG A 142 -8.67 21.48 -19.19
N ASN A 143 -9.13 20.73 -18.19
CA ASN A 143 -8.59 20.80 -16.83
C ASN A 143 -7.18 20.20 -16.76
N ALA A 144 -6.91 19.10 -17.46
CA ALA A 144 -5.58 18.48 -17.53
C ALA A 144 -4.54 19.39 -18.21
N VAL A 145 -4.88 19.99 -19.36
CA VAL A 145 -4.01 20.97 -20.03
C VAL A 145 -3.82 22.23 -19.18
N LYS A 146 -4.89 22.74 -18.55
CA LYS A 146 -4.77 23.88 -17.62
C LYS A 146 -3.84 23.53 -16.46
N TRP A 147 -3.97 22.34 -15.89
CA TRP A 147 -3.14 21.84 -14.80
C TRP A 147 -1.66 21.84 -15.22
N ALA A 148 -1.30 21.12 -16.29
CA ALA A 148 0.06 21.08 -16.82
C ALA A 148 0.69 22.46 -17.15
N LEU A 149 -0.12 23.44 -17.54
CA LEU A 149 0.34 24.79 -17.89
C LEU A 149 0.34 25.80 -16.72
N THR A 150 -0.38 25.54 -15.62
CA THR A 150 -0.56 26.51 -14.52
C THR A 150 -0.08 26.00 -13.17
N GLU A 151 0.30 24.73 -13.06
CA GLU A 151 0.79 24.16 -11.82
C GLU A 151 2.19 24.69 -11.49
N LYS A 152 2.24 25.49 -10.42
CA LYS A 152 3.47 25.76 -9.69
C LYS A 152 3.61 24.69 -8.62
N ASN A 153 4.84 24.24 -8.38
CA ASN A 153 5.11 23.32 -7.28
C ASN A 153 4.84 24.01 -5.92
N ASN A 154 3.63 23.84 -5.40
CA ASN A 154 3.17 24.36 -4.12
C ASN A 154 3.41 23.38 -2.95
N SER A 155 4.17 22.30 -3.17
CA SER A 155 4.34 21.23 -2.17
C SER A 155 5.02 21.70 -0.87
N ASN A 156 5.69 22.87 -0.90
CA ASN A 156 6.47 23.44 0.22
C ASN A 156 7.52 22.46 0.79
N ILE A 157 7.94 21.47 0.00
CA ILE A 157 8.91 20.46 0.42
C ILE A 157 10.27 21.13 0.58
N PRO A 158 10.92 21.01 1.77
CA PRO A 158 12.23 21.60 1.98
C PRO A 158 13.27 21.04 1.01
N SER A 159 14.11 21.90 0.45
CA SER A 159 15.17 21.51 -0.47
C SER A 159 16.44 21.02 0.22
N SER A 160 16.66 21.41 1.49
CA SER A 160 17.80 20.95 2.29
C SER A 160 17.49 19.61 2.96
N LYS A 161 18.51 18.74 3.03
CA LYS A 161 18.36 17.44 3.71
C LYS A 161 18.15 17.64 5.20
N GLU A 162 18.83 18.61 5.79
CA GLU A 162 18.84 18.92 7.21
C GLU A 162 17.46 19.38 7.70
N GLU A 163 16.74 20.14 6.87
CA GLU A 163 15.36 20.53 7.14
C GLU A 163 14.38 19.38 6.92
N LEU A 164 14.54 18.60 5.84
CA LEU A 164 13.74 17.40 5.62
C LEU A 164 13.90 16.36 6.74
N ASP A 165 15.12 16.16 7.26
CA ASP A 165 15.40 15.25 8.37
C ASP A 165 14.87 15.80 9.72
N ARG A 166 14.71 17.13 9.85
CA ARG A 166 14.13 17.80 11.03
C ARG A 166 12.60 17.77 11.05
N GLU A 167 11.96 18.09 9.92
CA GLU A 167 10.50 18.16 9.82
C GLU A 167 9.86 16.78 9.57
N LEU A 168 10.56 15.90 8.83
CA LEU A 168 10.10 14.55 8.44
C LEU A 168 11.23 13.51 8.67
N PRO A 169 11.61 13.25 9.93
CA PRO A 169 12.61 12.25 10.27
C PRO A 169 12.14 10.85 9.85
N VAL A 170 13.04 10.09 9.23
CA VAL A 170 12.83 8.65 8.96
C VAL A 170 13.34 7.89 10.18
N ILE A 171 12.43 7.20 10.87
CA ILE A 171 12.72 6.47 12.11
C ILE A 171 12.81 4.98 11.79
N GLU A 172 13.85 4.31 12.27
CA GLU A 172 13.99 2.85 12.13
C GLU A 172 12.83 2.12 12.86
N PRO A 173 12.10 1.20 12.20
CA PRO A 173 10.99 0.51 12.81
C PRO A 173 11.43 -0.40 13.97
N TYR A 174 10.58 -0.51 15.00
CA TYR A 174 10.91 -1.28 16.22
C TYR A 174 11.33 -2.73 15.92
N PHE A 175 10.75 -3.36 14.89
CA PHE A 175 11.00 -4.76 14.53
C PHE A 175 12.38 -5.01 13.93
N VAL A 176 13.12 -3.97 13.54
CA VAL A 176 14.52 -4.10 13.09
C VAL A 176 15.44 -4.45 14.28
N GLN A 177 15.18 -3.84 15.45
CA GLN A 177 15.93 -4.07 16.68
C GLN A 177 15.29 -5.16 17.57
N HIS A 178 13.96 -5.28 17.51
CA HIS A 178 13.14 -6.14 18.35
C HIS A 178 12.14 -6.99 17.53
N PRO A 179 12.61 -7.82 16.56
CA PRO A 179 11.74 -8.64 15.71
C PRO A 179 10.88 -9.61 16.53
N GLU A 180 11.37 -10.03 17.70
CA GLU A 180 10.66 -10.91 18.64
C GLU A 180 9.40 -10.30 19.24
N LEU A 181 9.17 -8.99 19.10
CA LEU A 181 7.96 -8.32 19.59
C LEU A 181 6.82 -8.31 18.55
N THR A 182 7.08 -8.65 17.29
CA THR A 182 6.06 -8.67 16.22
C THR A 182 4.93 -9.65 16.54
N GLY A 183 3.69 -9.30 16.20
CA GLY A 183 2.48 -10.08 16.45
C GLY A 183 2.03 -10.11 17.91
N LYS A 184 2.91 -9.76 18.87
CA LYS A 184 2.62 -9.82 20.32
C LYS A 184 1.82 -8.61 20.83
N THR A 185 0.70 -8.30 20.18
CA THR A 185 -0.19 -7.19 20.56
C THR A 185 -1.23 -7.57 21.62
N LYS A 186 -1.31 -8.86 21.99
CA LYS A 186 -2.40 -9.43 22.82
C LYS A 186 -3.74 -9.18 22.11
N ASN A 187 -4.71 -8.58 22.79
CA ASN A 187 -5.99 -8.23 22.21
C ASN A 187 -5.98 -6.85 21.51
N GLY A 188 -4.85 -6.15 21.47
CA GLY A 188 -4.73 -4.82 20.88
C GLY A 188 -4.28 -4.82 19.42
N ILE A 189 -4.24 -3.63 18.84
CA ILE A 189 -3.73 -3.35 17.49
C ILE A 189 -2.46 -2.49 17.56
N ARG A 190 -1.47 -2.80 16.72
CA ARG A 190 -0.28 -1.97 16.50
C ARG A 190 -0.15 -1.58 15.04
N ILE A 191 0.26 -0.35 14.79
CA ILE A 191 0.33 0.29 13.48
C ILE A 191 1.73 0.86 13.30
N THR A 192 2.40 0.51 12.21
CA THR A 192 3.69 1.09 11.80
C THR A 192 3.55 1.70 10.42
N TRP A 193 3.72 3.02 10.31
CA TRP A 193 3.69 3.72 9.02
C TRP A 193 5.05 3.58 8.32
N LEU A 194 5.06 3.03 7.11
CA LEU A 194 6.26 2.80 6.30
C LEU A 194 6.43 3.87 5.18
N GLY A 195 5.60 4.92 5.23
CA GLY A 195 5.58 6.03 4.28
C GLY A 195 4.53 5.86 3.17
N HIS A 196 4.05 6.97 2.62
CA HIS A 196 2.92 7.01 1.67
C HIS A 196 1.69 6.26 2.23
N ALA A 197 1.03 5.42 1.43
CA ALA A 197 -0.06 4.56 1.86
C ALA A 197 0.39 3.25 2.53
N SER A 198 1.70 2.99 2.60
CA SER A 198 2.24 1.74 3.16
C SER A 198 2.17 1.74 4.69
N VAL A 199 1.33 0.87 5.25
CA VAL A 199 1.15 0.68 6.69
C VAL A 199 1.27 -0.81 7.00
N MET A 200 2.11 -1.14 7.98
CA MET A 200 2.12 -2.46 8.60
C MET A 200 1.17 -2.47 9.80
N VAL A 201 0.27 -3.44 9.82
CA VAL A 201 -0.78 -3.61 10.83
C VAL A 201 -0.60 -4.95 11.50
N GLU A 202 -0.73 -4.94 12.83
CA GLU A 202 -0.63 -6.13 13.67
C GLU A 202 -1.86 -6.19 14.58
N MET A 203 -2.69 -7.20 14.40
CA MET A 203 -3.92 -7.41 15.17
C MET A 203 -4.34 -8.88 15.10
N ASP A 204 -4.95 -9.38 16.18
CA ASP A 204 -5.62 -10.69 16.20
C ASP A 204 -4.79 -11.83 15.57
N ASP A 205 -3.52 -11.92 16.02
CA ASP A 205 -2.49 -12.89 15.60
C ASP A 205 -2.10 -12.86 14.10
N LEU A 206 -2.37 -11.77 13.37
CA LEU A 206 -1.91 -11.52 12.00
C LEU A 206 -1.03 -10.27 11.88
N VAL A 207 -0.07 -10.34 10.96
CA VAL A 207 0.72 -9.19 10.48
C VAL A 207 0.44 -8.98 8.98
N PHE A 208 -0.04 -7.80 8.59
CA PHE A 208 -0.31 -7.49 7.19
C PHE A 208 0.16 -6.10 6.76
N LEU A 209 0.36 -5.93 5.45
CA LEU A 209 0.73 -4.66 4.81
C LEU A 209 -0.42 -4.12 3.96
N THR A 210 -0.60 -2.80 3.97
CA THR A 210 -1.40 -2.06 2.97
C THR A 210 -0.46 -1.50 1.90
N ASP A 211 -0.86 -1.54 0.62
CA ASP A 211 -0.24 -0.82 -0.52
C ASP A 211 1.28 -0.61 -0.39
N PRO A 212 2.09 -1.69 -0.37
CA PRO A 212 3.50 -1.60 -0.03
C PRO A 212 4.31 -1.04 -1.22
N ILE A 213 5.03 0.06 -0.97
CA ILE A 213 6.01 0.63 -1.90
C ILE A 213 7.35 0.87 -1.18
N PHE A 214 8.36 0.09 -1.53
CA PHE A 214 9.75 0.22 -1.08
C PHE A 214 10.66 0.83 -2.16
N SER A 215 10.22 0.86 -3.43
CA SER A 215 10.94 1.58 -4.49
C SER A 215 11.13 3.06 -4.19
N GLN A 216 12.17 3.63 -4.81
CA GLN A 216 12.46 5.07 -4.75
C GLN A 216 11.57 5.91 -5.67
N ARG A 217 10.97 5.30 -6.70
CA ARG A 217 10.02 5.94 -7.61
C ARG A 217 8.72 5.15 -7.71
N ALA A 218 7.64 5.88 -7.91
CA ALA A 218 6.33 5.34 -8.28
C ALA A 218 6.16 5.53 -9.80
N SER A 219 6.71 4.61 -10.59
CA SER A 219 6.85 4.77 -12.04
C SER A 219 7.06 3.42 -12.74
N PRO A 220 6.63 3.24 -14.01
CA PRO A 220 7.08 2.12 -14.83
C PRO A 220 8.56 2.24 -15.27
N PHE A 221 9.20 3.40 -15.07
CA PHE A 221 10.58 3.66 -15.49
C PHE A 221 11.47 4.05 -14.31
N ASN A 222 12.66 3.46 -14.22
CA ASN A 222 13.64 3.76 -13.16
C ASN A 222 14.20 5.21 -13.25
N PHE A 223 14.24 5.79 -14.45
CA PHE A 223 14.79 7.13 -14.69
C PHE A 223 13.76 8.27 -14.63
N ALA A 224 12.47 7.99 -14.89
CA ALA A 224 11.39 8.98 -15.00
C ALA A 224 10.30 8.79 -13.94
N GLY A 225 9.38 9.75 -13.82
CA GLY A 225 8.25 9.70 -12.89
C GLY A 225 8.59 10.11 -11.44
N PRO A 226 7.56 10.20 -10.55
CA PRO A 226 7.71 10.70 -9.18
C PRO A 226 8.76 9.93 -8.37
N LYS A 227 9.70 10.66 -7.75
CA LYS A 227 10.65 10.12 -6.77
C LYS A 227 10.22 10.53 -5.36
N ARG A 228 10.23 9.58 -4.42
CA ARG A 228 9.91 9.87 -3.01
C ARG A 228 10.99 10.75 -2.36
N PHE A 229 10.56 11.70 -1.54
CA PHE A 229 11.45 12.63 -0.83
C PHE A 229 12.07 12.03 0.44
N ARG A 230 11.37 11.04 1.02
CA ARG A 230 11.77 10.25 2.19
C ARG A 230 11.75 8.78 1.76
N GLY A 231 12.85 8.05 1.98
CA GLY A 231 12.92 6.61 1.68
C GLY A 231 11.98 5.78 2.56
N PRO A 232 11.78 4.48 2.26
CA PRO A 232 11.15 3.58 3.22
C PRO A 232 12.03 3.48 4.49
N PRO A 233 11.45 3.31 5.69
CA PRO A 233 12.20 3.29 6.94
C PRO A 233 12.96 1.98 7.20
N CYS A 234 12.67 0.93 6.42
CA CYS A 234 13.40 -0.33 6.40
C CYS A 234 13.42 -0.90 4.97
N ALA A 235 14.26 -1.90 4.72
CA ALA A 235 14.25 -2.69 3.50
C ALA A 235 13.30 -3.92 3.63
N ILE A 236 13.03 -4.59 2.51
CA ILE A 236 12.08 -5.73 2.45
C ILE A 236 12.59 -6.94 3.24
N ASP A 237 13.90 -7.16 3.32
CA ASP A 237 14.57 -8.21 4.09
C ASP A 237 14.48 -7.99 5.62
N GLN A 238 14.36 -6.72 6.06
CA GLN A 238 14.22 -6.34 7.46
C GLN A 238 12.78 -6.47 8.00
N LEU A 239 11.77 -6.67 7.14
CA LEU A 239 10.39 -6.89 7.60
C LEU A 239 10.31 -8.16 8.47
N PRO A 240 9.36 -8.24 9.43
CA PRO A 240 9.04 -9.50 10.09
C PRO A 240 8.32 -10.45 9.11
N LYS A 241 7.83 -11.61 9.60
CA LYS A 241 6.87 -12.41 8.82
C LYS A 241 5.64 -11.54 8.51
N ILE A 242 5.22 -11.54 7.25
CA ILE A 242 3.98 -10.91 6.79
C ILE A 242 3.06 -12.03 6.32
N ASP A 243 1.84 -12.09 6.85
CA ASP A 243 0.85 -13.11 6.53
C ASP A 243 -0.03 -12.67 5.34
N ALA A 244 -0.24 -11.36 5.18
CA ALA A 244 -0.99 -10.82 4.05
C ALA A 244 -0.51 -9.45 3.53
N VAL A 245 -0.77 -9.18 2.25
CA VAL A 245 -0.80 -7.83 1.66
C VAL A 245 -2.21 -7.54 1.15
N VAL A 246 -2.71 -6.32 1.39
CA VAL A 246 -3.92 -5.80 0.76
C VAL A 246 -3.55 -4.69 -0.24
N ILE A 247 -4.10 -4.77 -1.46
CA ILE A 247 -3.92 -3.77 -2.52
C ILE A 247 -5.23 -3.02 -2.73
N SER A 248 -5.24 -1.69 -2.62
CA SER A 248 -6.44 -0.87 -2.81
C SER A 248 -6.80 -0.65 -4.28
N HIS A 249 -5.79 -0.38 -5.13
CA HIS A 249 -5.93 -0.05 -6.54
C HIS A 249 -4.58 -0.11 -7.27
N THR A 250 -4.55 0.16 -8.58
CA THR A 250 -3.39 -0.20 -9.44
C THR A 250 -2.36 0.90 -9.69
N HIS A 251 -2.48 2.10 -9.13
CA HIS A 251 -1.51 3.18 -9.40
C HIS A 251 -0.10 2.83 -8.89
N TYR A 252 0.94 3.37 -9.53
CA TYR A 252 2.33 2.98 -9.29
C TYR A 252 2.86 3.29 -7.89
N ASP A 253 2.22 4.19 -7.15
CA ASP A 253 2.52 4.54 -5.77
C ASP A 253 1.79 3.65 -4.73
N HIS A 254 0.87 2.78 -5.18
CA HIS A 254 0.14 1.82 -4.35
C HIS A 254 0.41 0.36 -4.75
N LEU A 255 0.79 0.12 -6.01
CA LEU A 255 1.17 -1.17 -6.58
C LEU A 255 2.54 -1.08 -7.26
N ASP A 256 3.59 -1.23 -6.47
CA ASP A 256 4.99 -1.19 -6.90
C ASP A 256 5.49 -2.59 -7.30
N TYR A 257 5.87 -2.74 -8.58
CA TYR A 257 6.31 -4.02 -9.15
C TYR A 257 7.52 -4.62 -8.43
N ASN A 258 8.54 -3.81 -8.14
CA ASN A 258 9.75 -4.30 -7.47
C ASN A 258 9.46 -4.76 -6.03
N THR A 259 8.51 -4.09 -5.36
CA THR A 259 8.05 -4.52 -4.04
C THR A 259 7.26 -5.83 -4.10
N VAL A 260 6.39 -6.00 -5.10
CA VAL A 260 5.67 -7.27 -5.32
C VAL A 260 6.65 -8.42 -5.54
N LEU A 261 7.64 -8.24 -6.42
CA LEU A 261 8.69 -9.24 -6.65
C LEU A 261 9.50 -9.51 -5.37
N GLY A 262 9.95 -8.48 -4.66
CA GLY A 262 10.76 -8.64 -3.45
C GLY A 262 10.03 -9.34 -2.30
N LEU A 263 8.74 -9.03 -2.10
CA LEU A 263 7.91 -9.71 -1.11
C LEU A 263 7.61 -11.16 -1.51
N ASN A 264 7.27 -11.41 -2.78
CA ASN A 264 7.00 -12.75 -3.28
C ASN A 264 8.26 -13.64 -3.24
N ALA A 265 9.42 -13.13 -3.63
CA ALA A 265 10.69 -13.84 -3.55
C ALA A 265 11.11 -14.18 -2.10
N ARG A 266 10.67 -13.38 -1.12
CA ARG A 266 11.00 -13.58 0.30
C ARG A 266 10.03 -14.53 1.02
N PHE A 267 8.73 -14.41 0.78
CA PHE A 267 7.70 -15.12 1.54
C PHE A 267 6.96 -16.20 0.74
N GLY A 268 7.01 -16.16 -0.59
CA GLY A 268 6.40 -17.14 -1.49
C GLY A 268 4.91 -17.37 -1.19
N THR A 269 4.53 -18.65 -1.14
CA THR A 269 3.14 -19.09 -0.93
C THR A 269 2.59 -18.84 0.48
N GLU A 270 3.45 -18.57 1.48
CA GLU A 270 2.99 -18.23 2.83
C GLU A 270 2.31 -16.85 2.88
N LEU A 271 2.69 -15.94 1.98
CA LEU A 271 2.10 -14.60 1.88
C LEU A 271 0.82 -14.62 1.04
N ARG A 272 -0.31 -14.25 1.65
CA ARG A 272 -1.57 -14.05 0.90
C ARG A 272 -1.69 -12.63 0.35
N TRP A 273 -1.98 -12.51 -0.94
CA TRP A 273 -2.32 -11.24 -1.57
C TRP A 273 -3.83 -11.09 -1.70
N PHE A 274 -4.41 -10.03 -1.15
CA PHE A 274 -5.80 -9.65 -1.40
C PHE A 274 -5.84 -8.46 -2.35
N VAL A 275 -6.52 -8.61 -3.49
CA VAL A 275 -6.45 -7.65 -4.60
C VAL A 275 -7.81 -7.31 -5.21
N PRO A 276 -7.96 -6.15 -5.87
CA PRO A 276 -9.20 -5.76 -6.54
C PRO A 276 -9.52 -6.62 -7.76
N LEU A 277 -10.81 -6.80 -8.03
CA LEU A 277 -11.32 -7.49 -9.23
C LEU A 277 -10.70 -6.96 -10.54
N GLY A 278 -10.01 -7.85 -11.25
CA GLY A 278 -9.27 -7.59 -12.49
C GLY A 278 -7.74 -7.65 -12.36
N LEU A 279 -7.17 -7.79 -11.15
CA LEU A 279 -5.73 -7.77 -10.92
C LEU A 279 -5.07 -9.17 -10.84
N LEU A 280 -5.84 -10.25 -10.72
CA LEU A 280 -5.33 -11.62 -10.49
C LEU A 280 -4.22 -12.02 -11.47
N ASN A 281 -4.46 -11.86 -12.77
CA ASN A 281 -3.53 -12.25 -13.83
C ASN A 281 -2.20 -11.48 -13.74
N TRP A 282 -2.24 -10.20 -13.35
CA TRP A 282 -1.03 -9.38 -13.20
C TRP A 282 -0.19 -9.86 -12.01
N MET A 283 -0.82 -10.18 -10.88
CA MET A 283 -0.13 -10.77 -9.72
C MET A 283 0.49 -12.13 -10.08
N GLN A 284 -0.24 -12.97 -10.83
CA GLN A 284 0.26 -14.26 -11.30
C GLN A 284 1.45 -14.10 -12.28
N SER A 285 1.45 -13.09 -13.16
CA SER A 285 2.62 -12.79 -13.99
C SER A 285 3.84 -12.31 -13.20
N CYS A 286 3.65 -11.79 -11.98
CA CYS A 286 4.72 -11.51 -11.02
C CYS A 286 5.14 -12.76 -10.21
N GLY A 287 4.62 -13.94 -10.55
CA GLY A 287 4.87 -15.20 -9.85
C GLY A 287 4.15 -15.36 -8.51
N CYS A 288 3.14 -14.53 -8.20
CA CYS A 288 2.41 -14.65 -6.95
C CYS A 288 1.34 -15.74 -7.06
N GLU A 289 1.47 -16.81 -6.27
CA GLU A 289 0.57 -17.98 -6.34
C GLU A 289 -0.64 -17.88 -5.38
N ASN A 290 -0.45 -17.36 -4.16
CA ASN A 290 -1.49 -17.25 -3.14
C ASN A 290 -2.22 -15.90 -3.21
N VAL A 291 -3.00 -15.72 -4.29
CA VAL A 291 -3.72 -14.47 -4.58
C VAL A 291 -5.23 -14.68 -4.51
N ILE A 292 -5.93 -13.78 -3.82
CA ILE A 292 -7.38 -13.71 -3.71
C ILE A 292 -7.83 -12.39 -4.33
N GLU A 293 -8.61 -12.49 -5.40
CA GLU A 293 -9.25 -11.38 -6.10
C GLU A 293 -10.69 -11.19 -5.60
N LEU A 294 -11.09 -9.96 -5.29
CA LEU A 294 -12.41 -9.65 -4.72
C LEU A 294 -13.10 -8.46 -5.42
N ASP A 295 -14.42 -8.58 -5.62
CA ASP A 295 -15.31 -7.44 -5.86
C ASP A 295 -15.69 -6.74 -4.53
N TRP A 296 -16.31 -5.57 -4.61
CA TRP A 296 -16.80 -4.87 -3.43
C TRP A 296 -17.82 -5.70 -2.64
N TRP A 297 -17.65 -5.69 -1.33
CA TRP A 297 -18.39 -6.45 -0.32
C TRP A 297 -18.14 -7.96 -0.33
N GLU A 298 -17.31 -8.46 -1.25
CA GLU A 298 -16.77 -9.81 -1.12
C GLU A 298 -15.70 -9.85 -0.03
N GLN A 299 -15.54 -11.03 0.56
CA GLN A 299 -14.71 -11.22 1.74
C GLN A 299 -13.99 -12.57 1.71
N ASN A 300 -12.81 -12.62 2.33
CA ASN A 300 -12.03 -13.84 2.49
C ASN A 300 -11.16 -13.72 3.76
N CYS A 301 -10.34 -14.72 4.06
CA CYS A 301 -9.46 -14.77 5.24
C CYS A 301 -8.07 -15.30 4.85
N VAL A 302 -7.12 -15.26 5.78
CA VAL A 302 -5.84 -15.97 5.64
C VAL A 302 -6.03 -17.40 6.16
N PRO A 303 -5.60 -18.46 5.44
CA PRO A 303 -5.86 -19.83 5.86
C PRO A 303 -5.23 -20.13 7.22
N GLY A 304 -6.01 -20.67 8.15
CA GLY A 304 -5.55 -20.90 9.54
C GLY A 304 -5.78 -19.71 10.47
N HIS A 305 -6.20 -18.56 9.93
CA HIS A 305 -6.62 -17.37 10.67
C HIS A 305 -8.06 -16.99 10.28
N ASP A 306 -8.93 -18.00 10.12
CA ASP A 306 -10.29 -17.89 9.59
C ASP A 306 -11.22 -16.95 10.38
N GLU A 307 -10.86 -16.62 11.63
CA GLU A 307 -11.56 -15.67 12.49
C GLU A 307 -11.30 -14.19 12.11
N VAL A 308 -10.27 -13.90 11.29
CA VAL A 308 -9.99 -12.54 10.77
C VAL A 308 -10.43 -12.44 9.31
N THR A 309 -11.46 -11.62 9.07
CA THR A 309 -12.07 -11.42 7.76
C THR A 309 -11.54 -10.16 7.09
N PHE A 310 -11.02 -10.30 5.87
CA PHE A 310 -10.68 -9.21 4.97
C PHE A 310 -11.85 -8.99 4.01
N VAL A 311 -12.46 -7.81 4.05
CA VAL A 311 -13.55 -7.39 3.16
C VAL A 311 -13.03 -6.30 2.23
N PHE A 312 -13.14 -6.48 0.92
CA PHE A 312 -12.88 -5.40 -0.02
C PHE A 312 -14.10 -4.49 -0.07
N THR A 313 -13.94 -3.19 0.20
CA THR A 313 -15.04 -2.24 0.33
C THR A 313 -14.94 -1.11 -0.70
N PRO A 314 -16.03 -0.39 -1.03
CA PRO A 314 -15.96 0.65 -2.05
C PRO A 314 -15.14 1.88 -1.64
N CYS A 315 -14.57 2.58 -2.62
CA CYS A 315 -14.05 3.94 -2.46
C CYS A 315 -14.24 4.75 -3.76
N GLN A 316 -14.13 6.09 -3.69
CA GLN A 316 -14.30 6.96 -4.86
C GLN A 316 -12.94 7.29 -5.49
N HIS A 317 -12.46 6.38 -6.34
CA HIS A 317 -11.22 6.54 -7.10
C HIS A 317 -11.35 5.98 -8.54
N TRP A 318 -10.23 5.56 -9.14
CA TRP A 318 -10.05 5.03 -10.51
C TRP A 318 -8.78 4.16 -10.58
N CYS A 319 -8.54 3.49 -11.71
CA CYS A 319 -7.34 2.67 -11.94
C CYS A 319 -6.73 2.92 -13.32
N LYS A 320 -5.39 3.00 -13.41
CA LYS A 320 -4.62 3.00 -14.67
C LYS A 320 -3.16 2.63 -14.44
N ARG A 321 -2.52 1.94 -15.38
CA ARG A 321 -1.05 1.77 -15.45
C ARG A 321 -0.50 2.06 -16.84
N THR A 322 -1.21 1.67 -17.90
CA THR A 322 -0.79 1.86 -19.30
C THR A 322 -1.68 2.88 -20.01
N PRO A 323 -1.38 3.31 -21.25
CA PRO A 323 -2.27 4.22 -21.99
C PRO A 323 -3.67 3.65 -22.29
N PHE A 324 -3.87 2.33 -22.17
CA PHE A 324 -5.05 1.61 -22.67
C PHE A 324 -5.74 0.71 -21.63
N ASP A 325 -5.48 0.90 -20.33
CA ASP A 325 -6.05 0.08 -19.25
C ASP A 325 -6.96 0.82 -18.26
N ASP A 326 -7.38 2.05 -18.58
CA ASP A 326 -8.28 2.87 -17.76
C ASP A 326 -9.47 2.06 -17.23
N ASN A 327 -9.51 1.89 -15.90
CA ASN A 327 -10.55 1.18 -15.15
C ASN A 327 -10.81 -0.27 -15.63
N LYS A 328 -9.84 -0.96 -16.23
CA LYS A 328 -9.96 -2.42 -16.47
C LYS A 328 -9.99 -3.21 -15.15
N VAL A 329 -9.28 -2.71 -14.14
CA VAL A 329 -9.23 -3.23 -12.76
C VAL A 329 -10.04 -2.33 -11.83
N LEU A 330 -10.64 -2.92 -10.79
CA LEU A 330 -11.38 -2.22 -9.74
C LEU A 330 -10.44 -1.46 -8.78
N TRP A 331 -10.98 -0.52 -8.02
CA TRP A 331 -10.33 0.20 -6.93
C TRP A 331 -11.21 0.10 -5.69
N GLY A 332 -10.65 0.25 -4.48
CA GLY A 332 -11.45 0.19 -3.27
C GLY A 332 -10.68 0.53 -1.99
N SER A 333 -11.33 0.22 -0.89
CA SER A 333 -10.85 0.29 0.49
C SER A 333 -10.84 -1.12 1.08
N TRP A 334 -10.23 -1.30 2.25
CA TRP A 334 -10.20 -2.58 2.96
C TRP A 334 -10.77 -2.43 4.38
N SER A 335 -11.71 -3.31 4.73
CA SER A 335 -12.20 -3.47 6.10
C SER A 335 -11.71 -4.81 6.63
N VAL A 336 -10.84 -4.80 7.65
CA VAL A 336 -10.27 -6.00 8.27
C VAL A 336 -10.90 -6.18 9.65
N LEU A 337 -11.55 -7.32 9.85
CA LEU A 337 -12.46 -7.59 10.96
C LEU A 337 -11.95 -8.79 11.75
N GLY A 338 -11.31 -8.54 12.89
CA GLY A 338 -10.86 -9.57 13.83
C GLY A 338 -11.83 -9.77 15.01
N PRO A 339 -11.58 -10.79 15.86
CA PRO A 339 -12.32 -11.00 17.11
C PRO A 339 -12.21 -9.86 18.11
N SER A 340 -11.05 -9.20 18.19
CA SER A 340 -10.74 -8.16 19.17
C SER A 340 -10.70 -6.76 18.56
N ASN A 341 -10.12 -6.61 17.37
CA ASN A 341 -9.92 -5.30 16.71
C ASN A 341 -10.56 -5.26 15.32
N ARG A 342 -10.81 -4.04 14.83
CA ARG A 342 -11.20 -3.76 13.45
C ARG A 342 -10.40 -2.61 12.88
N PHE A 343 -9.80 -2.84 11.72
CA PHE A 343 -8.99 -1.87 10.98
C PHE A 343 -9.66 -1.51 9.66
N TYR A 344 -9.64 -0.23 9.32
CA TYR A 344 -10.07 0.28 8.01
C TYR A 344 -8.91 0.95 7.28
N PHE A 345 -8.74 0.63 6.00
CA PHE A 345 -7.80 1.30 5.12
C PHE A 345 -8.56 1.86 3.92
N ALA A 346 -8.57 3.19 3.78
CA ALA A 346 -9.41 3.86 2.80
C ALA A 346 -8.94 3.71 1.34
N GLY A 347 -7.70 3.27 1.11
CA GLY A 347 -7.01 3.47 -0.16
C GLY A 347 -6.84 4.97 -0.46
N ASP A 348 -6.65 5.30 -1.73
CA ASP A 348 -6.77 6.68 -2.22
C ASP A 348 -8.24 6.93 -2.59
N THR A 349 -8.84 8.03 -2.13
CA THR A 349 -10.29 8.27 -2.28
C THR A 349 -10.72 9.70 -1.96
N ALA A 350 -11.77 10.16 -2.64
CA ALA A 350 -12.58 11.31 -2.20
C ALA A 350 -13.76 10.85 -1.34
N TYR A 351 -14.37 11.80 -0.62
CA TYR A 351 -15.58 11.52 0.17
C TYR A 351 -16.78 11.15 -0.72
N CYS A 352 -17.46 10.07 -0.34
CA CYS A 352 -18.64 9.52 -1.00
C CYS A 352 -19.51 8.75 0.02
N ALA A 353 -20.70 8.31 -0.39
CA ALA A 353 -21.64 7.59 0.48
C ALA A 353 -21.12 6.24 1.00
N ALA A 354 -20.07 5.67 0.40
CA ALA A 354 -19.48 4.39 0.82
C ALA A 354 -19.02 4.40 2.28
N PHE A 355 -18.41 5.50 2.76
CA PHE A 355 -17.94 5.60 4.14
C PHE A 355 -19.06 5.38 5.17
N GLU A 356 -20.26 5.93 4.91
CA GLU A 356 -21.41 5.75 5.79
C GLU A 356 -21.96 4.30 5.72
N GLN A 357 -21.98 3.70 4.52
CA GLN A 357 -22.36 2.29 4.33
C GLN A 357 -21.40 1.34 5.08
N ILE A 358 -20.09 1.55 4.94
CA ILE A 358 -19.03 0.79 5.62
C ILE A 358 -19.15 0.96 7.14
N GLY A 359 -19.27 2.19 7.63
CA GLY A 359 -19.42 2.50 9.05
C GLY A 359 -20.66 1.86 9.68
N LYS A 360 -21.80 1.85 8.98
CA LYS A 360 -23.03 1.18 9.44
C LYS A 360 -22.91 -0.35 9.43
N ARG A 361 -22.24 -0.94 8.44
CA ARG A 361 -22.16 -2.39 8.26
C ARG A 361 -21.11 -3.06 9.14
N PHE A 362 -19.98 -2.41 9.36
CA PHE A 362 -18.79 -2.99 10.00
C PHE A 362 -18.27 -2.22 11.22
N GLY A 363 -18.85 -1.05 11.54
CA GLY A 363 -18.44 -0.25 12.69
C GLY A 363 -18.82 -0.86 14.06
N PRO A 364 -18.27 -0.29 15.16
CA PRO A 364 -17.18 0.68 15.18
C PRO A 364 -15.85 0.07 14.71
N PHE A 365 -14.95 0.90 14.19
CA PHE A 365 -13.56 0.54 13.91
C PHE A 365 -12.64 1.11 14.99
N ASP A 366 -11.56 0.40 15.33
CA ASP A 366 -10.58 0.85 16.32
C ASP A 366 -9.55 1.79 15.70
N VAL A 367 -9.16 1.53 14.45
CA VAL A 367 -8.20 2.35 13.68
C VAL A 367 -8.68 2.49 12.23
N ALA A 368 -8.53 3.69 11.68
CA ALA A 368 -8.69 3.97 10.26
C ALA A 368 -7.42 4.66 9.71
N ALA A 369 -6.85 4.11 8.63
CA ALA A 369 -5.82 4.74 7.82
C ALA A 369 -6.48 5.43 6.62
N ILE A 370 -6.37 6.76 6.57
CA ILE A 370 -7.12 7.66 5.67
C ILE A 370 -6.13 8.62 4.97
N PRO A 371 -6.23 8.83 3.64
CA PRO A 371 -5.33 9.71 2.91
C PRO A 371 -5.57 11.19 3.26
N ILE A 372 -4.47 11.91 3.50
CA ILE A 372 -4.47 13.35 3.80
C ILE A 372 -3.65 14.19 2.79
N GLY A 373 -3.24 13.58 1.68
CA GLY A 373 -2.40 14.17 0.64
C GLY A 373 -3.10 14.35 -0.71
N ALA A 374 -2.34 14.74 -1.73
CA ALA A 374 -2.76 14.75 -3.14
C ALA A 374 -4.14 15.39 -3.43
N TYR A 375 -4.49 16.49 -2.76
CA TYR A 375 -5.80 17.15 -2.84
C TYR A 375 -5.78 18.52 -3.55
N GLU A 376 -4.60 19.04 -3.91
CA GLU A 376 -4.44 20.27 -4.67
C GLU A 376 -3.89 20.01 -6.09
N PRO A 377 -4.42 20.68 -7.13
CA PRO A 377 -5.44 21.71 -7.08
C PRO A 377 -6.87 21.16 -6.93
N ARG A 378 -7.66 21.76 -6.02
CA ARG A 378 -9.01 21.31 -5.65
C ARG A 378 -9.97 21.15 -6.85
N TYR A 379 -9.82 21.92 -7.93
CA TYR A 379 -10.72 21.82 -9.09
C TYR A 379 -10.53 20.51 -9.90
N GLY A 380 -9.38 19.87 -9.80
CA GLY A 380 -9.07 18.58 -10.42
C GLY A 380 -9.20 17.45 -9.42
N LEU A 381 -8.47 17.51 -8.31
CA LEU A 381 -8.25 16.34 -7.45
C LEU A 381 -9.40 16.03 -6.48
N ARG A 382 -10.30 16.99 -6.15
CA ARG A 382 -11.39 16.77 -5.16
C ARG A 382 -12.34 15.61 -5.46
N PHE A 383 -12.35 15.11 -6.69
CA PHE A 383 -13.18 13.99 -7.12
C PHE A 383 -12.54 12.63 -6.84
N GLN A 384 -11.21 12.57 -6.70
CA GLN A 384 -10.44 11.35 -6.43
C GLN A 384 -9.72 11.36 -5.08
N ASN A 385 -9.41 12.54 -4.52
CA ASN A 385 -8.76 12.76 -3.22
C ASN A 385 -9.28 14.04 -2.55
N ASN A 386 -9.83 13.94 -1.34
CA ASN A 386 -10.46 15.09 -0.66
C ASN A 386 -10.42 15.02 0.87
N VAL A 387 -9.55 15.82 1.49
CA VAL A 387 -9.26 15.82 2.93
C VAL A 387 -10.27 16.61 3.78
N GLU A 388 -11.06 17.52 3.20
CA GLU A 388 -12.00 18.36 3.98
C GLU A 388 -13.22 17.60 4.53
N HIS A 389 -13.44 16.37 4.07
CA HIS A 389 -14.61 15.55 4.41
C HIS A 389 -14.23 14.13 4.90
N ALA A 390 -12.94 13.84 5.06
CA ALA A 390 -12.43 12.52 5.42
C ALA A 390 -12.29 12.34 6.96
#